data_AF-A0A923TSB8-F1
#
_entry.id   AF-A0A923TSB8-F1
#
_cell.length_a   1.000
_cell.length_b   1.000
_cell.length_c   1.000
_cell.angle_alpha   90.00
_cell.angle_beta   90.00
_cell.angle_gamma   90.00
#
_symmetry.space_group_name_H-M   'P 1'
#
loop_
_entity.id
_entity.type
_entity.pdbx_description
1 polymer ?
#
loop_
_entity_poly.entity_id
_entity_poly.type
_entity_poly.pdbx_seq_one_letter_code
_entity_poly.pdbx_strand_id
1 'polypeptide(L)'
;MENEKLIPVDQFCKHYNIEFSFINTLTEFGLIQITRIEEIPCIPYDQIKDLEKLIRLHYDLEINVEGIDAISHLLNRVDQLQMEMKLLKNRLRLYENEE
;
A
#
# COMPACT_ATOMS: atom_id res chain seq x y z
N MET A 1 -12.87 -17.64 -5.61
CA MET A 1 -12.08 -17.58 -6.85
C MET A 1 -12.22 -16.16 -7.35
N GLU A 2 -11.47 -15.26 -6.72
CA GLU A 2 -11.54 -13.83 -7.04
C GLU A 2 -10.85 -13.61 -8.38
N ASN A 3 -11.51 -12.85 -9.25
CA ASN A 3 -10.97 -12.47 -10.55
C ASN A 3 -9.63 -11.76 -10.31
N GLU A 4 -8.50 -12.41 -10.58
CA GLU A 4 -7.18 -11.79 -10.70
C GLU A 4 -7.22 -10.83 -11.89
N LYS A 5 -7.85 -9.68 -11.70
CA LYS A 5 -7.82 -8.59 -12.66
C LYS A 5 -6.41 -8.03 -12.60
N LEU A 6 -5.68 -8.21 -13.69
CA LEU A 6 -4.31 -7.74 -13.84
C LEU A 6 -4.33 -6.56 -14.82
N ILE A 7 -3.70 -5.47 -14.43
CA ILE A 7 -3.61 -4.26 -15.24
C ILE A 7 -2.18 -4.15 -15.77
N PRO A 8 -1.96 -4.06 -17.10
CA PRO A 8 -0.63 -3.83 -17.64
C PRO A 8 -0.03 -2.54 -17.07
N VAL A 9 1.23 -2.61 -16.61
CA VAL A 9 1.91 -1.45 -16.00
C VAL A 9 1.96 -0.27 -16.98
N ASP A 10 2.17 -0.51 -18.27
CA ASP A 10 2.20 0.55 -19.30
C ASP A 10 0.86 1.31 -19.40
N GLN A 11 -0.27 0.60 -19.31
CA GLN A 11 -1.59 1.23 -19.29
C GLN A 11 -1.80 2.04 -18.01
N PHE A 12 -1.35 1.50 -16.87
CA PHE A 12 -1.43 2.18 -15.59
C PHE A 12 -0.60 3.48 -15.58
N CYS A 13 0.66 3.41 -16.03
CA CYS A 13 1.55 4.58 -16.13
C CYS A 13 0.95 5.68 -17.01
N LYS A 14 0.33 5.32 -18.14
CA LYS A 14 -0.35 6.29 -19.03
C LYS A 14 -1.57 6.92 -18.38
N HIS A 15 -2.35 6.17 -17.60
CA HIS A 15 -3.57 6.67 -16.98
C HIS A 15 -3.27 7.70 -15.88
N TYR A 16 -2.29 7.40 -15.02
CA TYR A 16 -1.91 8.29 -13.91
C TYR A 16 -0.81 9.29 -14.30
N ASN A 17 -0.33 9.24 -15.54
CA ASN A 17 0.77 10.07 -16.07
C ASN A 17 2.02 10.01 -15.19
N ILE A 18 2.44 8.79 -14.83
CA ILE A 18 3.60 8.51 -13.98
C ILE A 18 4.67 7.75 -14.77
N GLU A 19 5.90 7.77 -14.25
CA GLU A 19 7.02 7.10 -14.90
C GLU A 19 7.10 5.61 -14.56
N PHE A 20 7.54 4.78 -15.51
CA PHE A 20 7.80 3.35 -15.25
C PHE A 20 8.94 3.13 -14.25
N SER A 21 9.92 4.06 -14.22
CA SER A 21 11.00 4.10 -13.23
C SER A 21 10.45 4.08 -11.81
N PHE A 22 9.43 4.90 -11.52
CA PHE A 22 8.79 4.96 -10.21
C PHE A 22 8.18 3.62 -9.80
N ILE A 23 7.48 2.94 -10.72
CA ILE A 23 6.91 1.62 -10.48
C ILE A 23 7.99 0.57 -10.19
N ASN A 24 9.11 0.61 -10.91
CA ASN A 24 10.24 -0.27 -10.62
C ASN A 24 10.82 0.01 -9.23
N THR A 25 11.01 1.28 -8.86
CA THR A 25 11.53 1.64 -7.54
C THR A 25 10.58 1.16 -6.44
N LEU A 26 9.27 1.37 -6.58
CA LEU A 26 8.31 0.82 -5.61
C LEU A 26 8.39 -0.71 -5.48
N THR A 27 8.68 -1.41 -6.57
CA THR A 27 8.86 -2.88 -6.56
C THR A 27 10.16 -3.29 -5.88
N GLU A 28 11.26 -2.54 -6.09
CA GLU A 28 12.56 -2.77 -5.45
C GLU A 28 12.50 -2.57 -3.94
N PHE A 29 11.74 -1.59 -3.47
CA PHE A 29 11.47 -1.37 -2.05
C PHE A 29 10.43 -2.36 -1.48
N GLY A 30 9.86 -3.24 -2.31
CA GLY A 30 8.85 -4.22 -1.89
C GLY A 30 7.51 -3.60 -1.49
N LEU A 31 7.25 -2.34 -1.87
CA LEU A 31 6.01 -1.62 -1.61
C LEU A 31 4.86 -2.10 -2.51
N ILE A 32 5.19 -2.64 -3.68
CA ILE A 32 4.23 -3.27 -4.60
C ILE A 32 4.81 -4.56 -5.19
N GLN A 33 3.93 -5.42 -5.70
CA GLN A 33 4.27 -6.63 -6.44
C GLN A 33 3.75 -6.56 -7.88
N ILE A 34 4.63 -6.89 -8.82
CA ILE A 34 4.32 -6.97 -10.24
C ILE A 34 4.39 -8.42 -10.68
N THR A 35 3.37 -8.88 -11.40
CA THR A 35 3.31 -10.20 -12.03
C THR A 35 3.60 -10.07 -13.51
N ARG A 36 4.33 -11.02 -14.12
CA ARG A 36 4.54 -11.04 -15.57
C ARG A 36 3.63 -12.05 -16.24
N ILE A 37 2.82 -11.61 -17.21
CA ILE A 37 2.05 -12.48 -18.11
C ILE A 37 2.62 -12.29 -19.51
N GLU A 38 3.09 -13.36 -20.14
CA GLU A 38 3.64 -13.30 -21.52
C GLU A 38 4.71 -12.19 -21.68
N GLU A 39 5.59 -12.09 -20.68
CA GLU A 39 6.64 -11.04 -20.55
C GLU A 39 6.14 -9.61 -20.28
N ILE A 40 4.83 -9.38 -20.23
CA ILE A 40 4.24 -8.07 -19.93
C ILE A 40 4.13 -7.90 -18.41
N PRO A 41 4.72 -6.84 -17.82
CA PRO A 41 4.55 -6.55 -16.40
C PRO A 41 3.13 -6.04 -16.13
N CYS A 42 2.47 -6.65 -15.15
CA CYS A 42 1.10 -6.41 -14.77
C CYS A 42 0.97 -6.22 -13.24
N ILE A 43 0.09 -5.31 -12.85
CA ILE A 43 -0.22 -4.98 -11.46
C ILE A 43 -1.53 -5.67 -11.06
N PRO A 44 -1.55 -6.43 -9.96
CA PRO A 44 -2.79 -6.97 -9.39
C PRO A 44 -3.75 -5.86 -8.97
N TYR A 45 -5.03 -6.02 -9.29
CA TYR A 45 -6.06 -5.01 -8.99
C TYR A 45 -6.16 -4.67 -7.49
N ASP A 46 -5.91 -5.66 -6.62
CA ASP A 46 -5.98 -5.50 -5.17
C ASP A 46 -4.98 -4.47 -4.63
N GLN A 47 -3.87 -4.27 -5.35
CA GLN A 47 -2.82 -3.31 -4.98
C GLN A 47 -3.04 -1.91 -5.55
N ILE A 48 -4.02 -1.72 -6.46
CA ILE A 48 -4.24 -0.44 -7.14
C ILE A 48 -4.56 0.67 -6.14
N LYS A 49 -5.40 0.36 -5.14
CA LYS A 49 -5.77 1.33 -4.11
C LYS A 49 -4.58 1.79 -3.28
N ASP A 50 -3.65 0.90 -2.98
CA ASP A 50 -2.45 1.26 -2.22
C ASP A 50 -1.47 2.01 -3.12
N LEU A 51 -1.30 1.58 -4.37
CA LEU A 51 -0.49 2.28 -5.35
C LEU A 51 -0.97 3.72 -5.61
N GLU A 52 -2.28 3.97 -5.67
CA GLU A 52 -2.83 5.32 -5.73
C GLU A 52 -2.41 6.20 -4.55
N LYS A 53 -2.35 5.65 -3.33
CA LYS A 53 -1.85 6.41 -2.17
C LYS A 53 -0.37 6.74 -2.33
N LEU A 54 0.44 5.80 -2.80
CA LEU A 54 1.88 6.00 -3.02
C LEU A 54 2.12 7.06 -4.10
N ILE A 55 1.34 7.04 -5.19
CA ILE A 55 1.38 8.07 -6.24
C ILE A 55 1.10 9.44 -5.63
N ARG A 56 0.04 9.56 -4.82
CA ARG A 56 -0.28 10.84 -4.17
C ARG A 56 0.80 11.31 -3.21
N LEU A 57 1.42 10.41 -2.44
CA LEU A 57 2.56 10.76 -1.58
C LEU A 57 3.74 11.28 -2.40
N HIS A 58 4.04 10.66 -3.55
CA HIS A 58 5.17 11.06 -4.38
C HIS A 58 4.90 12.34 -5.18
N TYR A 59 3.78 12.38 -5.91
CA TYR A 59 3.49 13.42 -6.90
C TYR A 59 2.72 14.61 -6.31
N ASP A 60 1.85 14.41 -5.31
CA ASP A 60 1.12 15.53 -4.69
C ASP A 60 1.90 16.15 -3.51
N LEU A 61 2.64 15.32 -2.76
CA LEU A 61 3.34 15.72 -1.53
C LEU A 61 4.87 15.76 -1.67
N GLU A 62 5.39 15.50 -2.89
CA GLU A 62 6.83 15.56 -3.22
C GLU A 62 7.72 14.69 -2.31
N ILE A 63 7.17 13.57 -1.81
CA ILE A 63 7.90 12.66 -0.93
C ILE A 63 8.66 11.64 -1.77
N ASN A 64 9.96 11.50 -1.55
CA ASN A 64 10.77 10.48 -2.23
C ASN A 64 10.39 9.05 -1.82
N VAL A 65 10.86 8.05 -2.58
CA VAL A 65 10.48 6.65 -2.33
C VAL A 65 11.00 6.14 -0.99
N GLU A 66 12.18 6.58 -0.53
CA GLU A 66 12.69 6.27 0.81
C GLU A 66 11.81 6.87 1.91
N GLY A 67 11.28 8.07 1.69
CA GLY A 67 10.33 8.72 2.59
C GLY A 67 9.00 7.97 2.62
N ILE A 68 8.52 7.51 1.46
CA ILE A 68 7.31 6.67 1.35
C ILE A 68 7.48 5.36 2.11
N ASP A 69 8.62 4.69 1.96
CA ASP A 69 8.93 3.46 2.69
C ASP A 69 8.94 3.69 4.21
N ALA A 70 9.62 4.73 4.68
CA ALA A 70 9.64 5.12 6.08
C ALA A 70 8.22 5.42 6.61
N ILE A 71 7.39 6.14 5.84
CA ILE A 71 6.00 6.44 6.19
C ILE A 71 5.17 5.16 6.26
N SER A 72 5.32 4.26 5.29
CA SER A 72 4.63 2.96 5.27
C SER A 72 4.95 2.14 6.53
N HIS A 73 6.23 2.06 6.90
CA HIS A 73 6.67 1.40 8.13
C HIS A 73 6.10 2.05 9.40
N LEU A 74 6.07 3.38 9.46
CA LEU A 74 5.52 4.11 10.60
C LEU A 74 4.01 3.95 10.72
N LEU A 75 3.27 4.02 9.61
CA LEU A 75 1.83 3.81 9.59
C LEU A 75 1.46 2.39 10.05
N ASN A 76 2.17 1.37 9.57
CA ASN A 76 1.98 0.00 10.03
C ASN A 76 2.18 -0.15 11.54
N ARG A 77 3.20 0.51 12.10
CA ARG A 77 3.45 0.51 13.54
C ARG A 77 2.34 1.24 14.31
N VAL A 78 1.83 2.35 13.80
CA VAL A 78 0.71 3.08 14.41
C VAL A 78 -0.56 2.22 14.41
N ASP A 79 -0.85 1.53 13.31
CA ASP A 79 -2.02 0.65 13.19
C ASP A 79 -1.94 -0.52 14.17
N GLN A 80 -0.76 -1.13 14.33
CA GLN A 80 -0.52 -2.17 15.33
C GLN A 80 -0.78 -1.66 16.76
N LEU A 81 -0.24 -0.49 17.11
CA LEU A 81 -0.44 0.12 18.42
C LEU A 81 -1.91 0.46 18.67
N GLN A 82 -2.63 0.96 17.66
CA GLN A 82 -4.06 1.24 17.76
C GLN A 82 -4.87 -0.05 17.96
N MET A 83 -4.50 -1.15 17.29
CA MET A 83 -5.13 -2.46 17.46
C MET A 83 -4.91 -2.99 18.89
N GLU A 84 -3.69 -2.91 19.41
CA GLU A 84 -3.37 -3.29 20.79
C GLU A 84 -4.15 -2.44 21.80
N MET A 85 -4.19 -1.11 21.64
CA MET A 85 -4.98 -0.23 22.49
C MET A 85 -6.46 -0.58 22.47
N LYS A 86 -7.02 -0.92 21.29
CA LYS A 86 -8.41 -1.35 21.17
C LYS A 86 -8.66 -2.66 21.90
N LEU A 87 -7.75 -3.64 21.79
CA LEU A 87 -7.82 -4.91 22.51
C LEU A 87 -7.81 -4.68 24.03
N LEU A 88 -6.88 -3.85 24.51
CA LEU A 88 -6.76 -3.51 25.93
C LEU A 88 -8.01 -2.81 26.45
N LYS A 89 -8.53 -1.81 25.72
CA LYS A 89 -9.79 -1.12 26.07
C LYS A 89 -10.98 -2.09 26.12
N ASN A 90 -11.07 -3.02 25.17
CA ASN A 90 -12.13 -4.02 25.16
C ASN A 90 -12.03 -4.97 26.36
N ARG A 91 -10.81 -5.36 26.77
CA ARG A 91 -10.60 -6.18 27.98
C ARG A 91 -10.93 -5.42 29.25
N LEU A 92 -10.51 -4.16 29.37
CA LEU A 92 -10.83 -3.31 30.52
C LEU A 92 -12.34 -3.14 30.70
N ARG A 93 -13.08 -2.94 29.60
CA ARG A 93 -14.55 -2.87 29.63
C ARG A 93 -15.21 -4.11 30.23
N LEU A 94 -14.61 -5.30 30.16
CA LEU A 94 -15.19 -6.48 30.79
C LEU A 94 -15.17 -6.35 32.33
N TYR A 95 -14.09 -5.79 32.88
CA TYR A 95 -13.95 -5.58 34.32
C TYR A 95 -14.74 -4.35 34.81
N GLU A 96 -14.84 -3.30 34.00
CA GLU A 96 -15.62 -2.09 34.34
C GLU A 96 -17.14 -2.30 34.30
N ASN A 97 -17.63 -3.38 33.67
CA ASN A 97 -19.05 -3.71 33.60
C ASN A 97 -19.47 -4.83 34.60
N GLU A 98 -18.56 -5.29 35.47
CA GLU A 98 -18.85 -6.26 36.54
C GLU A 98 -19.17 -5.59 37.90
N GLU A 99 -19.37 -4.26 37.93
CA GLU A 99 -20.01 -3.49 39.02
C GLU A 99 -21.40 -3.00 38.62
#